data_AF-A0A7X8K3S5-F1
#
_entry.id   AF-A0A7X8K3S5-F1
#
_cell.length_a   1.000
_cell.length_b   1.000
_cell.length_c   1.000
_cell.angle_alpha   90.00
_cell.angle_beta   90.00
_cell.angle_gamma   90.00
#
_symmetry.space_group_name_H-M   'P 1'
#
loop_
_entity.id
_entity.type
_entity.pdbx_description
1 polymer ?
#
loop_
_entity_poly.entity_id
_entity_poly.type
_entity_poly.pdbx_seq_one_letter_code
_entity_poly.pdbx_strand_id
1 'polypeptide(L)'
;MKKIKGIAGFLVDGLVESTRLLGQGRNVGCFGFIDEEGYISSHTELVEGGLSGIPLRVLLGKVAAMEGNSIIEGLKQLPDNAVFITTRSGKTGLITDVTGVDFFNLPVVSIGVKNDGVAGVGLIMPKPGHYDLATEAEYLNLETLVTDTMEAEKEVLRKTNELGLAFLDLSDSLPVVDLPEKEPVKHSPVESSWRLPRAKVTALNGELAKELVEESISIGQGREVSVIGQLDDQGVVQPLGKIIAGGMGYVPARLMASSAADIKGKSLREIYGDVLPDNAVIVHTHPGGTGVMHVGDASAGPGTWGRPIIAIGHDQDGEIKGATVIEVEDRLYQLADEDERLNIAFFDAGTPEEEAEIRNRKFGIAQEYTGLCKPIELT
;
A
#
# COMPACT_ATOMS: atom_id res chain seq x y z
N MET A 1 7.62 -4.80 21.88
CA MET A 1 6.73 -5.80 21.24
C MET A 1 6.92 -7.14 21.94
N LYS A 2 5.83 -7.85 22.28
CA LYS A 2 5.91 -9.17 22.93
C LYS A 2 6.42 -10.22 21.93
N LYS A 3 7.16 -11.22 22.41
CA LYS A 3 7.59 -12.36 21.59
C LYS A 3 6.38 -13.26 21.32
N ILE A 4 6.10 -13.54 20.05
CA ILE A 4 5.05 -14.47 19.65
C ILE A 4 5.58 -15.90 19.83
N LYS A 5 4.85 -16.72 20.59
CA LYS A 5 5.24 -18.11 20.93
C LYS A 5 4.60 -19.15 20.01
N GLY A 6 3.44 -18.84 19.44
CA GLY A 6 2.69 -19.74 18.57
C GLY A 6 1.35 -19.13 18.14
N ILE A 7 0.68 -19.83 17.23
CA ILE A 7 -0.66 -19.52 16.73
C ILE A 7 -1.61 -20.67 17.05
N ALA A 8 -2.84 -20.36 17.44
CA ALA A 8 -3.85 -21.38 17.73
C ALA A 8 -4.20 -22.22 16.48
N GLY A 9 -4.31 -23.53 16.66
CA GLY A 9 -4.62 -24.49 15.59
C GLY A 9 -5.93 -24.20 14.86
N PHE A 10 -7.00 -23.91 15.60
CA PHE A 10 -8.31 -23.60 15.01
C PHE A 10 -8.27 -22.40 14.04
N LEU A 11 -7.40 -21.41 14.29
CA LEU A 11 -7.22 -20.26 13.39
C LEU A 11 -6.58 -20.69 12.08
N VAL A 12 -5.54 -21.51 12.17
CA VAL A 12 -4.82 -22.03 11.02
C VAL A 12 -5.75 -22.90 10.19
N ASP A 13 -6.47 -23.82 10.83
CA ASP A 13 -7.39 -24.73 10.18
C ASP A 13 -8.54 -23.98 9.49
N GLY A 14 -9.14 -22.99 10.16
CA GLY A 14 -10.18 -22.15 9.58
C GLY A 14 -9.71 -21.37 8.35
N LEU A 15 -8.52 -20.75 8.42
CA LEU A 15 -7.90 -20.03 7.30
C LEU A 15 -7.58 -20.96 6.11
N VAL A 16 -7.03 -22.14 6.38
CA VAL A 16 -6.72 -23.13 5.34
C VAL A 16 -8.00 -23.67 4.70
N GLU A 17 -9.01 -24.00 5.49
CA GLU A 17 -10.28 -24.49 4.96
C GLU A 17 -10.97 -23.43 4.10
N SER A 18 -11.07 -22.18 4.56
CA SER A 18 -11.58 -21.08 3.74
C SER A 18 -10.78 -20.94 2.44
N THR A 19 -9.45 -21.02 2.50
CA THR A 19 -8.60 -20.93 1.29
C THR A 19 -8.89 -22.07 0.30
N ARG A 20 -9.13 -23.28 0.80
CA ARG A 20 -9.49 -24.43 -0.05
C ARG A 20 -10.84 -24.24 -0.71
N LEU A 21 -11.83 -23.71 0.02
CA LEU A 21 -13.16 -23.43 -0.49
C LEU A 21 -13.16 -22.36 -1.59
N LEU A 22 -12.29 -21.35 -1.50
CA LEU A 22 -12.20 -20.30 -2.54
C LEU A 22 -11.60 -20.81 -3.85
N GLY A 23 -10.67 -21.77 -3.79
CA GLY A 23 -9.96 -22.27 -4.97
C GLY A 23 -9.14 -21.19 -5.70
N GLN A 24 -8.70 -21.52 -6.93
CA GLN A 24 -8.07 -20.58 -7.88
C GLN A 24 -6.84 -19.79 -7.38
N GLY A 25 -6.16 -20.27 -6.34
CA GLY A 25 -4.99 -19.58 -5.79
C GLY A 25 -5.32 -18.32 -4.99
N ARG A 26 -6.60 -18.09 -4.63
CA ARG A 26 -7.02 -16.97 -3.77
C ARG A 26 -6.48 -17.15 -2.35
N ASN A 27 -6.20 -16.02 -1.70
CA ASN A 27 -5.74 -15.98 -0.32
C ASN A 27 -6.89 -15.59 0.61
N VAL A 28 -6.75 -15.89 1.90
CA VAL A 28 -7.66 -15.44 2.96
C VAL A 28 -6.82 -14.71 4.00
N GLY A 29 -7.32 -13.59 4.51
CA GLY A 29 -6.63 -12.80 5.53
C GLY A 29 -7.51 -12.45 6.71
N CYS A 30 -6.89 -12.17 7.85
CA CYS A 30 -7.54 -11.58 9.02
C CYS A 30 -6.52 -10.84 9.88
N PHE A 31 -7.00 -10.10 10.88
CA PHE A 31 -6.16 -9.66 11.99
C PHE A 31 -6.29 -10.66 13.14
N GLY A 32 -5.15 -11.18 13.61
CA GLY A 32 -5.05 -11.92 14.85
C GLY A 32 -4.64 -11.03 16.01
N PHE A 33 -4.86 -11.47 17.23
CA PHE A 33 -4.48 -10.74 18.44
C PHE A 33 -3.63 -11.60 19.38
N ILE A 34 -2.50 -11.03 19.80
CA ILE A 34 -1.58 -11.64 20.75
C ILE A 34 -2.13 -11.45 22.17
N ASP A 35 -2.28 -12.55 22.90
CA ASP A 35 -2.72 -12.53 24.29
C ASP A 35 -1.58 -12.21 25.29
N GLU A 36 -1.90 -12.30 26.58
CA GLU A 36 -0.94 -11.99 27.62
C GLU A 36 0.25 -12.97 27.66
N GLU A 37 0.01 -14.22 27.30
CA GLU A 37 0.98 -15.30 27.30
C GLU A 37 1.88 -15.30 26.05
N GLY A 38 1.50 -14.54 25.01
CA GLY A 38 2.26 -14.40 23.77
C GLY A 38 1.78 -15.32 22.65
N TYR A 39 0.56 -15.85 22.73
CA TYR A 39 -0.05 -16.64 21.66
C TYR A 39 -1.02 -15.80 20.84
N ILE A 40 -1.09 -16.06 19.54
CA ILE A 40 -2.17 -15.56 18.69
C ILE A 40 -3.37 -16.48 18.94
N SER A 41 -4.29 -16.03 19.80
CA SER A 41 -5.37 -16.88 20.32
C SER A 41 -6.78 -16.34 20.05
N SER A 42 -6.90 -15.29 19.24
CA SER A 42 -8.16 -14.74 18.74
C SER A 42 -7.92 -13.98 17.43
N HIS A 43 -8.99 -13.72 16.68
CA HIS A 43 -8.92 -13.07 15.37
C HIS A 43 -10.21 -12.32 15.03
N THR A 44 -10.14 -11.43 14.05
CA THR A 44 -11.31 -10.84 13.39
C THR A 44 -11.96 -11.84 12.42
N GLU A 45 -13.17 -11.54 11.94
CA GLU A 45 -13.76 -12.28 10.81
C GLU A 45 -12.75 -12.41 9.64
N LEU A 46 -12.80 -13.56 8.97
CA LEU A 46 -11.96 -13.84 7.81
C LEU A 46 -12.40 -12.98 6.62
N VAL A 47 -11.44 -12.53 5.83
CA VAL A 47 -11.65 -11.74 4.62
C VAL A 47 -11.04 -12.49 3.45
N GLU A 48 -11.89 -12.77 2.47
CA GLU A 48 -11.49 -13.44 1.23
C GLU A 48 -10.73 -12.49 0.32
N GLY A 49 -9.69 -13.00 -0.33
CA GLY A 49 -8.96 -12.28 -1.36
C GLY A 49 -9.80 -12.10 -2.63
N GLY A 50 -9.73 -10.90 -3.20
CA GLY A 50 -10.29 -10.59 -4.51
C GLY A 50 -9.23 -10.64 -5.63
N LEU A 51 -9.57 -10.05 -6.78
CA LEU A 51 -8.70 -10.02 -7.97
C LEU A 51 -7.31 -9.43 -7.72
N SER A 52 -7.21 -8.47 -6.80
CA SER A 52 -5.97 -7.74 -6.47
C SER A 52 -5.34 -8.19 -5.15
N GLY A 53 -5.69 -9.38 -4.64
CA GLY A 53 -5.23 -9.88 -3.34
C GLY A 53 -6.22 -9.59 -2.21
N ILE A 54 -5.73 -9.46 -0.97
CA ILE A 54 -6.59 -9.20 0.19
C ILE A 54 -7.11 -7.74 0.11
N PRO A 55 -8.44 -7.52 0.06
CA PRO A 55 -9.02 -6.18 0.05
C PRO A 55 -8.76 -5.50 1.39
N LEU A 56 -7.87 -4.50 1.38
CA LEU A 56 -7.30 -3.92 2.59
C LEU A 56 -8.32 -3.09 3.36
N ARG A 57 -9.21 -2.36 2.67
CA ARG A 57 -10.24 -1.55 3.33
C ARG A 57 -11.30 -2.45 3.98
N VAL A 58 -11.69 -3.54 3.32
CA VAL A 58 -12.57 -4.56 3.91
C VAL A 58 -11.91 -5.23 5.13
N LEU A 59 -10.63 -5.59 5.03
CA LEU A 59 -9.86 -6.16 6.14
C LEU A 59 -9.76 -5.21 7.33
N LEU A 60 -9.36 -3.96 7.10
CA LEU A 60 -9.28 -2.95 8.14
C LEU A 60 -10.65 -2.63 8.74
N GLY A 61 -11.72 -2.66 7.95
CA GLY A 61 -13.09 -2.48 8.40
C GLY A 61 -13.56 -3.49 9.45
N LYS A 62 -12.82 -4.59 9.66
CA LYS A 62 -13.09 -5.56 10.75
C LYS A 62 -12.59 -5.11 12.12
N VAL A 63 -11.77 -4.06 12.19
CA VAL A 63 -11.09 -3.60 13.42
C VAL A 63 -11.02 -2.08 13.55
N ALA A 64 -11.15 -1.34 12.44
CA ALA A 64 -11.05 0.10 12.36
C ALA A 64 -12.28 0.71 11.65
N ALA A 65 -12.55 1.99 11.91
CA ALA A 65 -13.58 2.74 11.20
C ALA A 65 -13.01 3.18 9.84
N MET A 66 -13.45 2.56 8.75
CA MET A 66 -12.93 2.84 7.40
C MET A 66 -13.77 3.81 6.58
N GLU A 67 -15.04 4.04 6.97
CA GLU A 67 -15.90 4.99 6.29
C GLU A 67 -15.29 6.40 6.35
N GLY A 68 -15.05 6.99 5.19
CA GLY A 68 -14.44 8.31 5.08
C GLY A 68 -12.94 8.35 5.46
N ASN A 69 -12.28 7.23 5.69
CA ASN A 69 -10.87 7.23 6.11
C ASN A 69 -9.97 6.57 5.07
N SER A 70 -8.76 7.08 4.94
CA SER A 70 -7.66 6.46 4.18
C SER A 70 -7.15 5.18 4.84
N ILE A 71 -6.34 4.41 4.11
CA ILE A 71 -5.71 3.21 4.68
C ILE A 71 -4.83 3.57 5.87
N ILE A 72 -4.01 4.63 5.81
CA ILE A 72 -3.13 5.03 6.92
C ILE A 72 -3.93 5.41 8.18
N GLU A 73 -5.06 6.10 8.02
CA GLU A 73 -5.95 6.43 9.14
C GLU A 73 -6.57 5.18 9.75
N GLY A 74 -6.89 4.16 8.94
CA GLY A 74 -7.31 2.83 9.42
C GLY A 74 -6.20 2.08 10.14
N LEU A 75 -4.97 2.10 9.59
CA LEU A 75 -3.80 1.47 10.19
C LEU A 75 -3.50 2.05 11.58
N LYS A 76 -3.63 3.37 11.77
CA LYS A 76 -3.38 4.03 13.07
C LYS A 76 -4.37 3.62 14.17
N GLN A 77 -5.50 2.98 13.83
CA GLN A 77 -6.49 2.47 14.79
C GLN A 77 -6.23 1.01 15.20
N LEU A 78 -5.27 0.33 14.55
CA LEU A 78 -4.94 -1.05 14.89
C LEU A 78 -4.32 -1.13 16.30
N PRO A 79 -4.78 -2.05 17.15
CA PRO A 79 -4.23 -2.20 18.49
C PRO A 79 -2.79 -2.74 18.45
N ASP A 80 -1.99 -2.41 19.45
CA ASP A 80 -0.56 -2.76 19.54
C ASP A 80 -0.30 -4.28 19.55
N ASN A 81 -1.30 -5.08 19.89
CA ASN A 81 -1.21 -6.55 19.91
C ASN A 81 -1.75 -7.21 18.63
N ALA A 82 -2.08 -6.43 17.59
CA ALA A 82 -2.53 -6.95 16.31
C ALA A 82 -1.40 -7.66 15.54
N VAL A 83 -1.79 -8.66 14.75
CA VAL A 83 -0.94 -9.40 13.82
C VAL A 83 -1.70 -9.54 12.51
N PHE A 84 -1.06 -9.24 11.38
CA PHE A 84 -1.67 -9.53 10.08
C PHE A 84 -1.42 -11.00 9.73
N ILE A 85 -2.49 -11.75 9.45
CA ILE A 85 -2.42 -13.17 9.09
C ILE A 85 -2.98 -13.32 7.69
N THR A 86 -2.27 -14.03 6.82
CA THR A 86 -2.73 -14.33 5.46
C THR A 86 -2.34 -15.73 5.05
N THR A 87 -3.17 -16.39 4.23
CA THR A 87 -2.80 -17.63 3.57
C THR A 87 -2.06 -17.35 2.26
N ARG A 88 -1.24 -18.31 1.83
CA ARG A 88 -0.58 -18.29 0.52
C ARG A 88 -0.79 -19.65 -0.16
N SER A 89 -1.74 -19.68 -1.08
CA SER A 89 -2.04 -20.89 -1.86
C SER A 89 -0.86 -21.31 -2.73
N GLY A 90 -0.53 -22.61 -2.74
CA GLY A 90 0.62 -23.17 -3.47
C GLY A 90 2.00 -22.89 -2.83
N LYS A 91 2.06 -22.29 -1.63
CA LYS A 91 3.30 -21.92 -0.94
C LYS A 91 3.43 -22.63 0.41
N THR A 92 4.63 -22.59 0.99
CA THR A 92 4.96 -23.24 2.28
C THR A 92 4.75 -22.34 3.50
N GLY A 93 4.31 -21.09 3.29
CA GLY A 93 4.18 -20.09 4.35
C GLY A 93 5.43 -19.21 4.51
N LEU A 94 6.53 -19.56 3.82
CA LEU A 94 7.74 -18.73 3.78
C LEU A 94 7.43 -17.32 3.28
N ILE A 95 7.88 -16.32 4.02
CA ILE A 95 7.77 -14.91 3.68
C ILE A 95 9.09 -14.50 3.03
N THR A 96 9.04 -13.97 1.81
CA THR A 96 10.21 -13.70 0.96
C THR A 96 10.30 -12.22 0.56
N ASP A 97 9.64 -11.36 1.32
CA ASP A 97 9.59 -9.92 1.15
C ASP A 97 9.29 -9.27 2.50
N VAL A 98 9.53 -7.97 2.61
CA VAL A 98 9.29 -7.17 3.83
C VAL A 98 8.12 -6.20 3.67
N THR A 99 7.40 -6.24 2.55
CA THR A 99 6.39 -5.24 2.19
C THR A 99 5.27 -5.20 3.22
N GLY A 100 4.80 -6.36 3.69
CA GLY A 100 3.76 -6.42 4.72
C GLY A 100 4.21 -5.80 6.06
N VAL A 101 5.40 -6.14 6.56
CA VAL A 101 5.88 -5.59 7.83
C VAL A 101 6.16 -4.11 7.76
N ASP A 102 6.67 -3.63 6.62
CA ASP A 102 6.93 -2.22 6.39
C ASP A 102 5.63 -1.40 6.32
N PHE A 103 4.64 -1.90 5.57
CA PHE A 103 3.37 -1.22 5.38
C PHE A 103 2.56 -1.14 6.69
N PHE A 104 2.36 -2.28 7.37
CA PHE A 104 1.51 -2.35 8.55
C PHE A 104 2.21 -1.93 9.85
N ASN A 105 3.55 -2.03 9.92
CA ASN A 105 4.33 -1.97 11.16
C ASN A 105 3.85 -2.97 12.23
N LEU A 106 3.47 -4.18 11.79
CA LEU A 106 2.93 -5.25 12.64
C LEU A 106 3.61 -6.57 12.30
N PRO A 107 3.59 -7.55 13.20
CA PRO A 107 3.96 -8.92 12.84
C PRO A 107 3.09 -9.42 11.70
N VAL A 108 3.71 -10.14 10.76
CA VAL A 108 3.02 -10.76 9.63
C VAL A 108 3.19 -12.27 9.70
N VAL A 109 2.07 -12.99 9.68
CA VAL A 109 1.99 -14.44 9.64
C VAL A 109 1.50 -14.88 8.27
N SER A 110 2.23 -15.80 7.66
CA SER A 110 1.92 -16.37 6.34
C SER A 110 1.73 -17.87 6.47
N ILE A 111 0.52 -18.34 6.18
CA ILE A 111 0.14 -19.75 6.24
C ILE A 111 0.21 -20.34 4.84
N GLY A 112 1.12 -21.28 4.62
CA GLY A 112 1.23 -21.99 3.35
C GLY A 112 0.17 -23.06 3.21
N VAL A 113 -0.51 -23.09 2.05
CA VAL A 113 -1.50 -24.11 1.72
C VAL A 113 -1.00 -24.92 0.52
N LYS A 114 -0.73 -26.23 0.72
CA LYS A 114 -0.35 -27.18 -0.34
C LYS A 114 -1.04 -28.51 -0.13
N ASN A 115 -1.37 -29.19 -1.23
CA ASN A 115 -1.96 -30.54 -1.21
C ASN A 115 -3.14 -30.63 -0.22
N ASP A 116 -4.03 -29.64 -0.24
CA ASP A 116 -5.20 -29.57 0.62
C ASP A 116 -4.94 -29.47 2.13
N GLY A 117 -3.75 -29.06 2.55
CA GLY A 117 -3.41 -28.89 3.97
C GLY A 117 -2.39 -27.80 4.25
N VAL A 118 -2.06 -27.68 5.54
CA VAL A 118 -1.04 -26.74 6.04
C VAL A 118 0.34 -27.23 5.63
N ALA A 119 1.05 -26.42 4.84
CA ALA A 119 2.43 -26.69 4.44
C ALA A 119 3.45 -26.13 5.44
N GLY A 120 3.09 -25.05 6.13
CA GLY A 120 3.92 -24.38 7.12
C GLY A 120 3.35 -23.01 7.49
N VAL A 121 3.81 -22.48 8.62
CA VAL A 121 3.43 -21.15 9.11
C VAL A 121 4.69 -20.34 9.32
N GLY A 122 4.85 -19.29 8.53
CA GLY A 122 5.94 -18.33 8.64
C GLY A 122 5.53 -17.11 9.45
N LEU A 123 6.49 -16.53 10.17
CA LEU A 123 6.35 -15.28 10.91
C LEU A 123 7.52 -14.36 10.56
N ILE A 124 7.21 -13.10 10.28
CA ILE A 124 8.19 -12.03 10.26
C ILE A 124 7.78 -10.95 11.26
N MET A 125 8.75 -10.49 12.06
CA MET A 125 8.55 -9.44 13.04
C MET A 125 8.95 -8.07 12.47
N PRO A 126 8.26 -6.99 12.82
CA PRO A 126 8.67 -5.63 12.46
C PRO A 126 10.00 -5.28 13.12
N LYS A 127 10.99 -4.85 12.32
CA LYS A 127 12.33 -4.48 12.77
C LYS A 127 12.88 -3.35 11.88
N PRO A 128 13.63 -2.38 12.44
CA PRO A 128 14.25 -1.30 11.66
C PRO A 128 15.00 -1.77 10.42
N GLY A 129 15.82 -2.83 10.55
CA GLY A 129 16.58 -3.38 9.43
C GLY A 129 15.71 -3.95 8.31
N HIS A 130 14.48 -4.40 8.58
CA HIS A 130 13.57 -4.85 7.52
C HIS A 130 13.05 -3.68 6.68
N TYR A 131 12.83 -2.51 7.30
CA TYR A 131 12.38 -1.31 6.57
C TYR A 131 13.50 -0.74 5.70
N ASP A 132 14.74 -0.82 6.17
CA ASP A 132 15.91 -0.43 5.38
C ASP A 132 16.07 -1.36 4.15
N LEU A 133 15.80 -2.68 4.30
CA LEU A 133 15.78 -3.61 3.16
C LEU A 133 14.62 -3.31 2.17
N ALA A 134 13.47 -2.83 2.67
CA ALA A 134 12.39 -2.38 1.79
C ALA A 134 12.81 -1.15 0.97
N THR A 135 13.53 -0.22 1.59
CA THR A 135 14.13 0.94 0.89
C THR A 135 15.13 0.48 -0.17
N GLU A 136 16.01 -0.47 0.16
CA GLU A 136 16.97 -1.03 -0.78
C GLU A 136 16.28 -1.71 -1.97
N ALA A 137 15.19 -2.45 -1.73
CA ALA A 137 14.38 -3.05 -2.79
C ALA A 137 13.80 -2.00 -3.75
N GLU A 138 13.25 -0.91 -3.23
CA GLU A 138 12.74 0.19 -4.07
C GLU A 138 13.87 0.84 -4.89
N TYR A 139 15.05 1.05 -4.30
CA TYR A 139 16.21 1.58 -5.04
C TYR A 139 16.67 0.65 -6.16
N LEU A 140 16.84 -0.65 -5.90
CA LEU A 140 17.27 -1.62 -6.91
C LEU A 140 16.27 -1.76 -8.05
N ASN A 141 14.97 -1.68 -7.75
CA ASN A 141 13.92 -1.65 -8.76
C ASN A 141 14.06 -0.44 -9.70
N LEU A 142 14.39 0.74 -9.16
CA LEU A 142 14.66 1.91 -9.99
C LEU A 142 16.00 1.83 -10.73
N GLU A 143 17.06 1.32 -10.09
CA GLU A 143 18.36 1.11 -10.74
C GLU A 143 18.21 0.23 -11.99
N THR A 144 17.41 -0.83 -11.91
CA THR A 144 17.13 -1.73 -13.03
C THR A 144 16.53 -1.00 -14.24
N LEU A 145 15.77 0.07 -14.03
CA LEU A 145 15.14 0.84 -15.11
C LEU A 145 16.09 1.85 -15.76
N VAL A 146 17.15 2.26 -15.08
CA VAL A 146 18.05 3.34 -15.53
C VAL A 146 19.38 2.85 -16.08
N THR A 147 19.73 1.59 -15.85
CA THR A 147 20.97 1.02 -16.40
C THR A 147 20.93 0.96 -17.92
N ASP A 148 21.97 1.50 -18.56
CA ASP A 148 22.10 1.63 -20.01
C ASP A 148 23.18 0.71 -20.61
N THR A 149 23.89 -0.05 -19.78
CA THR A 149 24.90 -1.01 -20.19
C THR A 149 24.64 -2.40 -19.61
N MET A 150 24.98 -3.43 -20.39
CA MET A 150 24.85 -4.82 -19.95
C MET A 150 25.63 -5.12 -18.66
N GLU A 151 26.79 -4.48 -18.45
CA GLU A 151 27.59 -4.71 -17.23
C GLU A 151 26.96 -4.06 -16.00
N ALA A 152 26.39 -2.85 -16.14
CA ALA A 152 25.64 -2.22 -15.05
C ALA A 152 24.37 -3.02 -14.71
N GLU A 153 23.63 -3.46 -15.72
CA GLU A 153 22.44 -4.30 -15.53
C GLU A 153 22.78 -5.64 -14.83
N LYS A 154 23.87 -6.31 -15.24
CA LYS A 154 24.36 -7.52 -14.56
C LYS A 154 24.65 -7.28 -13.08
N GLU A 155 25.21 -6.12 -12.73
CA GLU A 155 25.53 -5.79 -11.34
C GLU A 155 24.28 -5.50 -10.52
N VAL A 156 23.31 -4.76 -11.07
CA VAL A 156 22.02 -4.54 -10.42
C VAL A 156 21.30 -5.88 -10.20
N LEU A 157 21.27 -6.76 -11.21
CA LEU A 157 20.69 -8.10 -11.07
C LEU A 157 21.41 -8.94 -10.02
N ARG A 158 22.73 -8.80 -9.87
CA ARG A 158 23.49 -9.48 -8.81
C ARG A 158 23.03 -9.01 -7.42
N LYS A 159 22.95 -7.69 -7.20
CA LYS A 159 22.45 -7.10 -5.94
C LYS A 159 21.01 -7.50 -5.66
N THR A 160 20.13 -7.47 -6.66
CA THR A 160 18.73 -7.92 -6.52
C THR A 160 18.63 -9.37 -6.10
N ASN A 161 19.49 -10.25 -6.63
CA ASN A 161 19.55 -11.64 -6.19
C ASN A 161 20.09 -11.77 -4.77
N GLU A 162 21.12 -11.01 -4.39
CA GLU A 162 21.64 -10.98 -3.02
C GLU A 162 20.58 -10.52 -2.02
N LEU A 163 19.84 -9.47 -2.33
CA LEU A 163 18.71 -9.00 -1.53
C LEU A 163 17.60 -10.06 -1.45
N GLY A 164 17.28 -10.70 -2.58
CA GLY A 164 16.32 -11.81 -2.63
C GLY A 164 16.73 -12.99 -1.75
N LEU A 165 18.02 -13.32 -1.69
CA LEU A 165 18.56 -14.32 -0.77
C LEU A 165 18.45 -13.87 0.69
N ALA A 166 18.76 -12.60 0.98
CA ALA A 166 18.63 -12.05 2.33
C ALA A 166 17.19 -12.14 2.85
N PHE A 167 16.17 -11.97 2.00
CA PHE A 167 14.77 -12.13 2.37
C PHE A 167 14.41 -13.56 2.80
N LEU A 168 15.09 -14.59 2.30
CA LEU A 168 14.81 -15.98 2.67
C LEU A 168 15.12 -16.26 4.15
N ASP A 169 16.04 -15.50 4.74
CA ASP A 169 16.53 -15.70 6.10
C ASP A 169 15.78 -14.85 7.14
N LEU A 170 14.80 -14.04 6.72
CA LEU A 170 14.06 -13.14 7.64
C LEU A 170 12.86 -13.80 8.32
N SER A 171 12.30 -14.85 7.69
CA SER A 171 11.09 -15.50 8.15
C SER A 171 11.42 -16.64 9.12
N ASP A 172 10.86 -16.58 10.32
CA ASP A 172 10.89 -17.67 11.30
C ASP A 172 9.73 -18.64 11.08
N SER A 173 9.87 -19.88 11.53
CA SER A 173 8.74 -20.81 11.65
C SER A 173 7.95 -20.50 12.93
N LEU A 174 6.63 -20.42 12.82
CA LEU A 174 5.73 -20.21 13.94
C LEU A 174 5.03 -21.52 14.34
N PRO A 175 5.20 -22.00 15.59
CA PRO A 175 4.50 -23.19 16.05
C PRO A 175 2.99 -23.03 16.03
N VAL A 176 2.31 -24.05 15.52
CA VAL A 176 0.87 -24.22 15.68
C VAL A 176 0.62 -24.94 17.00
N VAL A 177 -0.19 -24.36 17.87
CA VAL A 177 -0.46 -24.87 19.21
C VAL A 177 -1.94 -25.18 19.40
N ASP A 178 -2.23 -26.21 20.19
CA ASP A 178 -3.59 -26.53 20.59
C ASP A 178 -4.06 -25.54 21.66
N LEU A 179 -5.07 -24.74 21.32
CA LEU A 179 -5.70 -23.75 22.18
C LEU A 179 -7.22 -23.83 22.00
N PRO A 180 -8.00 -23.49 23.04
CA PRO A 180 -9.45 -23.52 22.94
C PRO A 180 -9.96 -22.64 21.80
N GLU A 181 -10.85 -23.18 20.99
CA GLU A 181 -11.53 -22.46 19.92
C GLU A 181 -12.29 -21.26 20.47
N LYS A 182 -12.25 -20.16 19.72
CA LYS A 182 -12.96 -18.92 20.06
C LYS A 182 -13.62 -18.37 18.80
N GLU A 183 -14.81 -17.82 18.98
CA GLU A 183 -15.49 -17.06 17.94
C GLU A 183 -14.66 -15.83 17.52
N PRO A 184 -14.81 -15.38 16.26
CA PRO A 184 -14.19 -14.14 15.81
C PRO A 184 -14.58 -12.97 16.71
N VAL A 185 -13.58 -12.19 17.10
CA VAL A 185 -13.78 -10.99 17.90
C VAL A 185 -14.42 -9.93 17.02
N LYS A 186 -15.61 -9.48 17.42
CA LYS A 186 -16.20 -8.26 16.87
C LYS A 186 -15.56 -7.07 17.56
N HIS A 187 -14.47 -6.59 16.99
CA HIS A 187 -13.96 -5.29 17.40
C HIS A 187 -14.97 -4.23 16.97
N SER A 188 -15.52 -3.49 17.94
CA SER A 188 -16.16 -2.23 17.61
C SER A 188 -15.08 -1.35 16.96
N PRO A 189 -15.34 -0.78 15.78
CA PRO A 189 -14.44 0.19 15.18
C PRO A 189 -14.05 1.20 16.25
N VAL A 190 -12.78 1.25 16.62
CA VAL A 190 -12.31 2.28 17.52
C VAL A 190 -12.45 3.57 16.74
N GLU A 191 -13.31 4.48 17.17
CA GLU A 191 -13.24 5.86 16.68
C GLU A 191 -11.93 6.46 17.21
N SER A 192 -10.83 6.09 16.56
CA SER A 192 -9.56 6.75 16.71
C SER A 192 -9.77 8.21 16.34
N SER A 193 -9.36 9.10 17.24
CA SER A 193 -9.38 10.55 17.00
C SER A 193 -8.34 11.00 15.99
N TRP A 194 -7.41 10.12 15.58
CA TRP A 194 -6.39 10.49 14.61
C TRP A 194 -6.97 10.43 13.20
N ARG A 195 -7.11 11.62 12.60
CA ARG A 195 -7.48 11.85 11.21
C ARG A 195 -6.60 12.93 10.64
N LEU A 196 -6.31 12.83 9.35
CA LEU A 196 -5.53 13.83 8.66
C LEU A 196 -6.40 15.03 8.26
N PRO A 197 -5.84 16.25 8.25
CA PRO A 197 -6.55 17.43 7.76
C PRO A 197 -6.95 17.27 6.29
N ARG A 198 -8.23 17.51 5.98
CA ARG A 198 -8.74 17.52 4.59
C ARG A 198 -8.68 18.92 3.98
N ALA A 199 -7.49 19.50 3.97
CA ALA A 199 -7.28 20.85 3.46
C ALA A 199 -7.44 20.90 1.93
N LYS A 200 -7.95 22.02 1.43
CA LYS A 200 -8.21 22.25 -0.01
C LYS A 200 -6.96 22.80 -0.69
N VAL A 201 -6.65 22.27 -1.86
CA VAL A 201 -5.54 22.73 -2.70
C VAL A 201 -6.08 23.71 -3.73
N THR A 202 -5.53 24.91 -3.74
CA THR A 202 -5.92 26.00 -4.66
C THR A 202 -4.91 26.16 -5.79
N ALA A 203 -3.62 26.08 -5.49
CA ALA A 203 -2.55 26.25 -6.47
C ALA A 203 -1.28 25.46 -6.11
N LEU A 204 -0.37 25.38 -7.07
CA LEU A 204 0.99 24.86 -6.91
C LEU A 204 1.99 25.97 -7.21
N ASN A 205 3.06 26.04 -6.42
CA ASN A 205 4.19 26.92 -6.68
C ASN A 205 4.76 26.67 -8.10
N GLY A 206 4.79 27.70 -8.94
CA GLY A 206 5.19 27.59 -10.33
C GLY A 206 6.68 27.33 -10.56
N GLU A 207 7.55 27.70 -9.60
CA GLU A 207 8.98 27.38 -9.65
C GLU A 207 9.19 25.90 -9.36
N LEU A 208 8.55 25.37 -8.32
CA LEU A 208 8.56 23.93 -8.02
C LEU A 208 8.07 23.09 -9.21
N ALA A 209 7.02 23.54 -9.90
CA ALA A 209 6.51 22.84 -11.07
C ALA A 209 7.54 22.79 -12.22
N LYS A 210 8.27 23.89 -12.45
CA LYS A 210 9.33 23.95 -13.46
C LYS A 210 10.52 23.07 -13.08
N GLU A 211 10.97 23.12 -11.83
CA GLU A 211 12.08 22.29 -11.35
C GLU A 211 11.79 20.79 -11.52
N LEU A 212 10.55 20.36 -11.20
CA LEU A 212 10.13 18.99 -11.43
C LEU A 212 10.15 18.61 -12.92
N VAL A 213 9.64 19.47 -13.80
CA VAL A 213 9.63 19.19 -15.24
C VAL A 213 11.02 19.17 -15.83
N GLU A 214 11.91 20.08 -15.42
CA GLU A 214 13.31 20.10 -15.81
C GLU A 214 14.02 18.79 -15.41
N GLU A 215 13.82 18.32 -14.17
CA GLU A 215 14.37 17.04 -13.72
C GLU A 215 13.76 15.87 -14.52
N SER A 216 12.45 15.89 -14.76
CA SER A 216 11.76 14.86 -15.54
C SER A 216 12.31 14.72 -16.96
N ILE A 217 12.67 15.82 -17.61
CA ILE A 217 13.33 15.82 -18.92
C ILE A 217 14.75 15.27 -18.79
N SER A 218 15.48 15.66 -17.74
CA SER A 218 16.87 15.26 -17.54
C SER A 218 17.03 13.76 -17.30
N ILE A 219 16.09 13.11 -16.61
CA ILE A 219 16.20 11.68 -16.26
C ILE A 219 15.76 10.72 -17.38
N GLY A 220 15.23 11.25 -18.48
CA GLY A 220 14.82 10.49 -19.66
C GLY A 220 13.30 10.30 -19.80
N GLN A 221 12.85 10.10 -21.05
CA GLN A 221 11.43 10.02 -21.40
C GLN A 221 10.71 8.87 -20.68
N GLY A 222 9.50 9.16 -20.20
CA GLY A 222 8.58 8.18 -19.62
C GLY A 222 8.80 7.90 -18.14
N ARG A 223 9.78 8.54 -17.49
CA ARG A 223 9.98 8.46 -16.04
C ARG A 223 9.33 9.63 -15.33
N GLU A 224 8.63 9.31 -14.25
CA GLU A 224 8.04 10.31 -13.38
C GLU A 224 9.08 10.80 -12.37
N VAL A 225 8.97 12.06 -11.96
CA VAL A 225 9.67 12.58 -10.78
C VAL A 225 8.63 13.03 -9.77
N SER A 226 9.00 13.00 -8.50
CA SER A 226 8.09 13.42 -7.43
C SER A 226 8.84 14.06 -6.28
N VAL A 227 8.08 14.83 -5.50
CA VAL A 227 8.51 15.51 -4.30
C VAL A 227 7.34 15.58 -3.33
N ILE A 228 7.62 15.55 -2.04
CA ILE A 228 6.65 15.97 -1.03
C ILE A 228 6.71 17.50 -0.92
N GLY A 229 5.59 18.14 -1.23
CA GLY A 229 5.33 19.55 -0.94
C GLY A 229 4.60 19.73 0.39
N GLN A 230 4.42 20.99 0.78
CA GLN A 230 3.67 21.38 1.97
C GLN A 230 2.59 22.40 1.59
N LEU A 231 1.35 22.16 2.03
CA LEU A 231 0.26 23.09 1.82
C LEU A 231 0.32 24.24 2.84
N ASP A 232 0.35 25.48 2.36
CA ASP A 232 0.27 26.66 3.22
C ASP A 232 -1.18 27.06 3.57
N ASP A 233 -1.33 28.09 4.40
CA ASP A 233 -2.64 28.59 4.87
C ASP A 233 -3.51 29.18 3.75
N GLN A 234 -2.93 29.46 2.57
CA GLN A 234 -3.65 29.96 1.39
C GLN A 234 -4.07 28.84 0.44
N GLY A 235 -3.71 27.58 0.76
CA GLY A 235 -3.95 26.42 -0.07
C GLY A 235 -2.96 26.28 -1.23
N VAL A 236 -1.82 26.98 -1.18
CA VAL A 236 -0.76 26.87 -2.19
C VAL A 236 0.26 25.83 -1.72
N VAL A 237 0.64 24.92 -2.62
CA VAL A 237 1.66 23.92 -2.32
C VAL A 237 3.05 24.49 -2.54
N GLN A 238 3.82 24.56 -1.46
CA GLN A 238 5.21 25.02 -1.43
C GLN A 238 6.19 23.82 -1.45
N PRO A 239 7.42 24.01 -1.94
CA PRO A 239 8.45 22.98 -1.86
C PRO A 239 8.82 22.67 -0.41
N LEU A 240 8.95 21.38 -0.09
CA LEU A 240 9.42 20.91 1.22
C LEU A 240 10.58 19.92 1.08
N GLY A 241 10.42 18.91 0.22
CA GLY A 241 11.41 17.87 0.01
C GLY A 241 12.33 18.09 -1.19
N LYS A 242 13.31 17.19 -1.35
CA LYS A 242 14.12 17.05 -2.57
C LYS A 242 13.38 16.29 -3.66
N ILE A 243 13.65 16.60 -4.92
CA ILE A 243 13.09 15.84 -6.05
C ILE A 243 13.66 14.41 -6.06
N ILE A 244 12.79 13.43 -6.29
CA ILE A 244 13.11 12.02 -6.38
C ILE A 244 12.64 11.49 -7.74
N ALA A 245 13.52 10.81 -8.46
CA ALA A 245 13.16 10.12 -9.68
C ALA A 245 12.42 8.81 -9.36
N GLY A 246 11.29 8.59 -10.01
CA GLY A 246 10.49 7.37 -9.95
C GLY A 246 10.78 6.40 -11.11
N GLY A 247 9.86 5.45 -11.28
CA GLY A 247 9.85 4.52 -12.40
C GLY A 247 8.99 5.04 -13.56
N MET A 248 8.62 4.13 -14.47
CA MET A 248 7.65 4.42 -15.52
C MET A 248 6.23 4.23 -14.98
N GLY A 249 5.50 5.33 -14.78
CA GLY A 249 4.10 5.30 -14.30
C GLY A 249 3.94 5.08 -12.79
N TYR A 250 5.00 5.24 -11.99
CA TYR A 250 4.91 5.17 -10.53
C TYR A 250 6.12 5.78 -9.82
N VAL A 251 5.92 6.20 -8.58
CA VAL A 251 6.99 6.59 -7.65
C VAL A 251 6.91 5.70 -6.41
N PRO A 252 8.00 5.00 -6.01
CA PRO A 252 8.00 4.15 -4.83
C PRO A 252 7.72 4.94 -3.54
N ALA A 253 6.91 4.38 -2.64
CA ALA A 253 6.39 5.11 -1.48
C ALA A 253 7.49 5.48 -0.47
N ARG A 254 8.45 4.60 -0.21
CA ARG A 254 9.54 4.93 0.74
C ARG A 254 10.45 5.99 0.14
N LEU A 255 10.79 5.86 -1.15
CA LEU A 255 11.62 6.86 -1.84
C LEU A 255 10.94 8.22 -1.94
N MET A 256 9.64 8.27 -2.24
CA MET A 256 8.84 9.50 -2.20
C MET A 256 8.91 10.16 -0.83
N ALA A 257 8.67 9.42 0.25
CA ALA A 257 8.73 9.97 1.60
C ALA A 257 10.15 10.42 2.00
N SER A 258 11.19 9.77 1.47
CA SER A 258 12.59 10.18 1.67
C SER A 258 12.93 11.56 1.10
N SER A 259 12.05 12.14 0.28
CA SER A 259 12.19 13.52 -0.20
C SER A 259 12.16 14.52 0.95
N ALA A 260 11.33 14.30 1.98
CA ALA A 260 11.06 15.28 3.03
C ALA A 260 11.30 14.75 4.46
N ALA A 261 11.63 13.47 4.63
CA ALA A 261 11.82 12.86 5.94
C ALA A 261 13.00 11.87 5.97
N ASP A 262 13.60 11.72 7.16
CA ASP A 262 14.49 10.58 7.43
C ASP A 262 13.68 9.30 7.61
N ILE A 263 13.76 8.42 6.62
CA ILE A 263 13.04 7.14 6.58
C ILE A 263 13.80 5.98 7.23
N LYS A 264 15.06 6.19 7.63
CA LYS A 264 15.94 5.10 8.10
C LYS A 264 15.36 4.45 9.35
N GLY A 265 15.27 3.12 9.32
CA GLY A 265 14.78 2.30 10.41
C GLY A 265 13.31 2.54 10.77
N LYS A 266 12.53 3.20 9.91
CA LYS A 266 11.11 3.52 10.12
C LYS A 266 10.24 2.87 9.07
N SER A 267 9.08 2.40 9.50
CA SER A 267 8.10 1.75 8.62
C SER A 267 7.30 2.80 7.82
N LEU A 268 6.64 2.42 6.73
CA LEU A 268 5.73 3.32 6.02
C LEU A 268 4.62 3.89 6.91
N ARG A 269 4.02 3.06 7.77
CA ARG A 269 3.02 3.52 8.76
C ARG A 269 3.57 4.61 9.69
N GLU A 270 4.80 4.48 10.18
CA GLU A 270 5.44 5.52 11.02
C GLU A 270 5.78 6.76 10.20
N ILE A 271 6.34 6.60 9.00
CA ILE A 271 6.76 7.72 8.16
C ILE A 271 5.57 8.60 7.79
N TYR A 272 4.51 8.00 7.23
CA TYR A 272 3.33 8.74 6.77
C TYR A 272 2.39 9.15 7.90
N GLY A 273 2.41 8.43 9.03
CA GLY A 273 1.56 8.70 10.19
C GLY A 273 2.15 9.67 11.21
N ASP A 274 3.47 9.68 11.40
CA ASP A 274 4.10 10.39 12.54
C ASP A 274 5.27 11.31 12.13
N VAL A 275 5.90 11.10 10.98
CA VAL A 275 7.12 11.84 10.57
C VAL A 275 6.83 12.92 9.53
N LEU A 276 6.07 12.60 8.49
CA LEU A 276 5.66 13.58 7.49
C LEU A 276 4.64 14.56 8.10
N PRO A 277 4.69 15.85 7.70
CA PRO A 277 3.77 16.83 8.24
C PRO A 277 2.34 16.56 7.78
N ASP A 278 1.37 16.94 8.62
CA ASP A 278 -0.06 16.68 8.37
C ASP A 278 -0.63 17.41 7.15
N ASN A 279 0.04 18.47 6.70
CA ASN A 279 -0.29 19.22 5.50
C ASN A 279 0.62 18.86 4.30
N ALA A 280 1.27 17.69 4.32
CA ALA A 280 2.03 17.18 3.20
C ALA A 280 1.14 16.93 1.96
N VAL A 281 1.66 17.26 0.78
CA VAL A 281 1.03 16.99 -0.51
C VAL A 281 2.04 16.27 -1.39
N ILE A 282 1.59 15.21 -2.07
CA ILE A 282 2.41 14.48 -3.03
C ILE A 282 2.33 15.23 -4.36
N VAL A 283 3.47 15.57 -4.95
CA VAL A 283 3.52 16.23 -6.26
C VAL A 283 4.37 15.37 -7.18
N HIS A 284 3.90 15.08 -8.39
CA HIS A 284 4.65 14.30 -9.38
C HIS A 284 4.40 14.78 -10.82
N THR A 285 5.25 14.34 -11.75
CA THR A 285 5.10 14.64 -13.18
C THR A 285 4.38 13.52 -13.92
N HIS A 286 3.60 13.88 -14.93
CA HIS A 286 2.99 12.99 -15.93
C HIS A 286 3.56 13.32 -17.33
N PRO A 287 4.71 12.73 -17.72
CA PRO A 287 5.30 12.97 -19.02
C PRO A 287 4.36 12.54 -20.16
N GLY A 288 4.17 13.41 -21.15
CA GLY A 288 3.28 13.16 -22.30
C GLY A 288 1.78 13.34 -22.02
N GLY A 289 1.40 13.75 -20.80
CA GLY A 289 0.02 13.99 -20.40
C GLY A 289 -0.30 15.45 -20.09
N THR A 290 -1.54 15.70 -19.66
CA THR A 290 -2.02 17.02 -19.19
C THR A 290 -2.09 17.12 -17.67
N GLY A 291 -1.59 16.11 -16.97
CA GLY A 291 -1.67 15.99 -15.51
C GLY A 291 -2.96 15.35 -15.02
N VAL A 292 -3.78 14.77 -15.91
CA VAL A 292 -4.95 13.97 -15.51
C VAL A 292 -4.47 12.65 -14.94
N MET A 293 -4.99 12.31 -13.77
CA MET A 293 -4.63 11.13 -13.00
C MET A 293 -5.62 9.98 -13.18
N HIS A 294 -5.12 8.77 -12.88
CA HIS A 294 -5.89 7.53 -12.88
C HIS A 294 -6.05 6.97 -11.46
N VAL A 295 -6.79 5.87 -11.33
CA VAL A 295 -7.04 5.19 -10.03
C VAL A 295 -5.76 4.83 -9.28
N GLY A 296 -4.65 4.60 -9.99
CA GLY A 296 -3.34 4.34 -9.40
C GLY A 296 -2.86 5.50 -8.54
N ASP A 297 -2.97 6.74 -9.03
CA ASP A 297 -2.54 7.95 -8.31
C ASP A 297 -3.44 8.22 -7.11
N ALA A 298 -4.77 8.08 -7.32
CA ALA A 298 -5.75 8.23 -6.25
C ALA A 298 -5.46 7.26 -5.09
N SER A 299 -5.05 6.03 -5.42
CA SER A 299 -4.64 5.02 -4.44
C SER A 299 -3.29 5.35 -3.81
N ALA A 300 -2.31 5.78 -4.62
CA ALA A 300 -0.95 6.09 -4.18
C ALA A 300 -0.81 7.40 -3.38
N GLY A 301 -1.85 8.24 -3.35
CA GLY A 301 -1.92 9.43 -2.49
C GLY A 301 -3.08 9.37 -1.50
N PRO A 302 -4.24 9.98 -1.81
CA PRO A 302 -5.31 10.20 -0.83
C PRO A 302 -5.98 8.91 -0.34
N GLY A 303 -6.03 7.86 -1.17
CA GLY A 303 -6.58 6.55 -0.81
C GLY A 303 -5.76 5.84 0.27
N THR A 304 -4.44 5.74 0.06
CA THR A 304 -3.56 5.02 0.99
C THR A 304 -3.04 5.92 2.10
N TRP A 305 -2.49 7.08 1.76
CA TRP A 305 -1.75 7.93 2.70
C TRP A 305 -2.55 9.13 3.22
N GLY A 306 -3.81 9.31 2.76
CA GLY A 306 -4.63 10.43 3.19
C GLY A 306 -4.01 11.79 2.86
N ARG A 307 -3.13 11.85 1.85
CA ARG A 307 -2.50 13.08 1.36
C ARG A 307 -3.04 13.42 -0.02
N PRO A 308 -3.37 14.68 -0.32
CA PRO A 308 -3.64 15.10 -1.70
C PRO A 308 -2.47 14.74 -2.61
N ILE A 309 -2.77 14.46 -3.88
CA ILE A 309 -1.78 14.18 -4.91
C ILE A 309 -1.98 15.11 -6.11
N ILE A 310 -0.90 15.68 -6.62
CA ILE A 310 -0.86 16.60 -7.76
C ILE A 310 -0.03 16.00 -8.87
N ALA A 311 -0.59 15.96 -10.09
CA ALA A 311 0.15 15.58 -11.29
C ALA A 311 0.36 16.80 -12.20
N ILE A 312 1.60 16.98 -12.66
CA ILE A 312 2.01 18.02 -13.61
C ILE A 312 2.21 17.38 -14.97
N GLY A 313 1.33 17.69 -15.92
CA GLY A 313 1.48 17.24 -17.30
C GLY A 313 2.43 18.14 -18.07
N HIS A 314 3.38 17.54 -18.78
CA HIS A 314 4.27 18.26 -19.70
C HIS A 314 4.53 17.43 -20.95
N ASP A 315 4.91 18.09 -22.05
CA ASP A 315 5.35 17.38 -23.26
C ASP A 315 6.86 17.07 -23.25
N GLN A 316 7.34 16.50 -24.36
CA GLN A 316 8.74 16.11 -24.55
C GLN A 316 9.73 17.28 -24.50
N ASP A 317 9.26 18.51 -24.75
CA ASP A 317 10.08 19.73 -24.78
C ASP A 317 10.07 20.43 -23.41
N GLY A 318 9.32 19.90 -22.44
CA GLY A 318 9.17 20.48 -21.10
C GLY A 318 8.08 21.52 -20.97
N GLU A 319 7.25 21.70 -22.00
CA GLU A 319 6.15 22.65 -21.93
C GLU A 319 5.03 22.08 -21.08
N ILE A 320 4.77 22.72 -19.94
CA ILE A 320 3.69 22.35 -19.02
C ILE A 320 2.34 22.53 -19.71
N LYS A 321 1.54 21.47 -19.74
CA LYS A 321 0.19 21.44 -20.32
C LYS A 321 -0.91 21.66 -19.29
N GLY A 322 -0.63 21.38 -18.03
CA GLY A 322 -1.56 21.58 -16.92
C GLY A 322 -1.10 20.90 -15.65
N ALA A 323 -1.75 21.26 -14.54
CA ALA A 323 -1.62 20.58 -13.26
C ALA A 323 -3.02 20.25 -12.73
N THR A 324 -3.19 19.05 -12.21
CA THR A 324 -4.44 18.67 -11.53
C THR A 324 -4.15 18.06 -10.17
N VAL A 325 -5.13 18.13 -9.27
CA VAL A 325 -5.09 17.56 -7.93
C VAL A 325 -6.23 16.57 -7.73
N ILE A 326 -5.95 15.47 -7.02
CA ILE A 326 -6.98 14.66 -6.36
C ILE A 326 -6.85 14.96 -4.86
N GLU A 327 -7.90 15.56 -4.31
CA GLU A 327 -8.00 15.90 -2.89
C GLU A 327 -8.53 14.72 -2.08
N VAL A 328 -8.42 14.81 -0.76
CA VAL A 328 -8.99 13.84 0.17
C VAL A 328 -10.49 14.10 0.34
N GLU A 329 -11.32 13.27 -0.27
CA GLU A 329 -12.78 13.40 -0.27
C GLU A 329 -13.51 12.07 -0.01
N ASP A 330 -14.71 12.12 0.58
CA ASP A 330 -15.46 10.89 0.90
C ASP A 330 -15.83 10.08 -0.35
N ARG A 331 -16.04 10.74 -1.50
CA ARG A 331 -16.34 10.05 -2.76
C ARG A 331 -15.21 9.11 -3.16
N LEU A 332 -13.96 9.49 -2.92
CA LEU A 332 -12.79 8.67 -3.20
C LEU A 332 -12.86 7.34 -2.42
N TYR A 333 -13.20 7.41 -1.13
CA TYR A 333 -13.30 6.23 -0.29
C TYR A 333 -14.49 5.35 -0.64
N GLN A 334 -15.62 5.94 -1.02
CA GLN A 334 -16.78 5.19 -1.51
C GLN A 334 -16.44 4.39 -2.78
N LEU A 335 -15.71 5.00 -3.73
CA LEU A 335 -15.26 4.31 -4.94
C LEU A 335 -14.28 3.18 -4.62
N ALA A 336 -13.38 3.38 -3.66
CA ALA A 336 -12.43 2.34 -3.21
C ALA A 336 -13.14 1.16 -2.52
N ASP A 337 -14.11 1.45 -1.64
CA ASP A 337 -14.92 0.44 -0.97
C ASP A 337 -15.77 -0.36 -1.99
N GLU A 338 -16.30 0.32 -3.00
CA GLU A 338 -17.05 -0.32 -4.08
C GLU A 338 -16.14 -1.22 -4.95
N ASP A 339 -14.95 -0.76 -5.34
CA ASP A 339 -14.00 -1.55 -6.12
C ASP A 339 -13.59 -2.83 -5.39
N GLU A 340 -13.28 -2.75 -4.08
CA GLU A 340 -12.93 -3.92 -3.27
C GLU A 340 -14.10 -4.93 -3.16
N ARG A 341 -15.35 -4.45 -3.04
CA ARG A 341 -16.53 -5.34 -3.05
C ARG A 341 -16.70 -6.03 -4.39
N LEU A 342 -16.52 -5.32 -5.50
CA LEU A 342 -16.59 -5.89 -6.85
C LEU A 342 -15.45 -6.90 -7.09
N ASN A 343 -14.27 -6.68 -6.52
CA ASN A 343 -13.13 -7.61 -6.59
C ASN A 343 -13.43 -8.97 -5.95
N ILE A 344 -14.23 -8.98 -4.88
CA ILE A 344 -14.68 -10.21 -4.23
C ILE A 344 -15.81 -10.83 -5.08
N ALA A 345 -16.85 -10.04 -5.37
CA ALA A 345 -18.04 -10.51 -6.10
C ALA A 345 -17.73 -11.08 -7.49
N PHE A 346 -16.62 -10.67 -8.11
CA PHE A 346 -16.14 -11.23 -9.37
C PHE A 346 -16.06 -12.77 -9.36
N PHE A 347 -15.67 -13.36 -8.22
CA PHE A 347 -15.55 -14.81 -8.09
C PHE A 347 -16.87 -15.53 -7.80
N ASP A 348 -17.90 -14.77 -7.42
CA ASP A 348 -19.24 -15.29 -7.14
C ASP A 348 -20.17 -15.21 -8.36
N ALA A 349 -19.70 -14.60 -9.46
CA ALA A 349 -20.46 -14.50 -10.71
C ALA A 349 -20.74 -15.89 -11.28
N GLY A 350 -22.02 -16.25 -11.40
CA GLY A 350 -22.49 -17.54 -11.92
C GLY A 350 -22.71 -17.54 -13.43
N THR A 351 -22.71 -16.38 -14.07
CA THR A 351 -22.96 -16.20 -15.50
C THR A 351 -22.02 -15.18 -16.15
N PRO A 352 -21.76 -15.30 -17.47
CA PRO A 352 -20.99 -14.29 -18.21
C PRO A 352 -21.61 -12.88 -18.13
N GLU A 353 -22.94 -12.79 -18.04
CA GLU A 353 -23.67 -11.53 -17.92
C GLU A 353 -23.38 -10.83 -16.58
N GLU A 354 -23.40 -11.57 -15.47
CA GLU A 354 -23.03 -11.05 -14.14
C GLU A 354 -21.55 -10.63 -14.10
N GLU A 355 -20.64 -11.43 -14.68
CA GLU A 355 -19.23 -11.06 -14.77
C GLU A 355 -19.04 -9.78 -15.60
N ALA A 356 -19.75 -9.65 -16.71
CA ALA A 356 -19.71 -8.47 -17.56
C ALA A 356 -20.23 -7.22 -16.84
N GLU A 357 -21.30 -7.33 -16.04
CA GLU A 357 -21.81 -6.24 -15.21
C GLU A 357 -20.76 -5.75 -14.21
N ILE A 358 -20.11 -6.68 -13.49
CA ILE A 358 -19.04 -6.37 -12.54
C ILE A 358 -17.89 -5.64 -13.24
N ARG A 359 -17.39 -6.18 -14.36
CA ARG A 359 -16.30 -5.57 -15.14
C ARG A 359 -16.68 -4.18 -15.65
N ASN A 360 -17.88 -4.02 -16.19
CA ASN A 360 -18.37 -2.73 -16.68
C ASN A 360 -18.47 -1.71 -15.54
N ARG A 361 -18.93 -2.12 -14.36
CA ARG A 361 -18.95 -1.21 -13.20
C ARG A 361 -17.55 -0.81 -12.77
N LYS A 362 -16.59 -1.73 -12.75
CA LYS A 362 -15.18 -1.42 -12.49
C LYS A 362 -14.60 -0.41 -13.48
N PHE A 363 -14.92 -0.53 -14.76
CA PHE A 363 -14.54 0.49 -15.75
C PHE A 363 -15.20 1.85 -15.47
N GLY A 364 -16.46 1.86 -15.05
CA GLY A 364 -17.16 3.07 -14.61
C GLY A 364 -16.48 3.73 -13.41
N ILE A 365 -16.09 2.96 -12.38
CA ILE A 365 -15.33 3.46 -11.22
C ILE A 365 -14.03 4.13 -11.66
N ALA A 366 -13.28 3.52 -12.57
CA ALA A 366 -12.04 4.10 -13.10
C ALA A 366 -12.27 5.46 -13.78
N GLN A 367 -13.37 5.62 -14.53
CA GLN A 367 -13.76 6.90 -15.13
C GLN A 367 -14.15 7.94 -14.06
N GLU A 368 -14.84 7.51 -13.00
CA GLU A 368 -15.23 8.40 -11.91
C GLU A 368 -14.02 8.89 -11.10
N TYR A 369 -12.97 8.06 -10.93
CA TYR A 369 -11.69 8.50 -10.37
C TYR A 369 -11.05 9.62 -11.21
N THR A 370 -11.05 9.49 -12.53
CA THR A 370 -10.60 10.56 -13.43
C THR A 370 -11.42 11.84 -13.23
N GLY A 371 -12.72 11.70 -12.94
CA GLY A 371 -13.61 12.82 -12.61
C GLY A 371 -13.28 13.55 -11.29
N LEU A 372 -12.50 12.94 -10.39
CA LEU A 372 -12.01 13.60 -9.17
C LEU A 372 -10.83 14.54 -9.43
N CYS A 373 -10.23 14.51 -10.63
CA CYS A 373 -9.11 15.37 -10.99
C CYS A 373 -9.58 16.82 -11.16
N LYS A 374 -9.15 17.70 -10.25
CA LYS A 374 -9.45 19.13 -10.27
C LYS A 374 -8.26 19.91 -10.84
N PRO A 375 -8.43 20.73 -11.89
CA PRO A 375 -7.37 21.63 -12.35
C PRO A 375 -6.98 22.64 -11.27
N ILE A 376 -5.70 22.96 -11.16
CA ILE A 376 -5.16 23.97 -10.25
C ILE A 376 -4.27 24.96 -10.99
N GLU A 377 -4.10 26.15 -10.42
CA GLU A 377 -3.23 27.18 -10.97
C GLU A 377 -1.75 26.92 -10.61
N LEU A 378 -0.85 27.43 -11.46
CA LEU A 378 0.58 27.53 -11.18
C LEU A 378 0.89 28.99 -10.86
N THR A 379 1.27 29.27 -9.61
CA THR A 379 1.40 30.64 -9.08
C THR A 379 2.83 31.02 -8.80
#